data_AF-A0A1H7IAE1-F1
#
_entry.id   AF-A0A1H7IAE1-F1
#
_cell.length_a   1.000
_cell.length_b   1.000
_cell.length_c   1.000
_cell.angle_alpha   90.00
_cell.angle_beta   90.00
_cell.angle_gamma   90.00
#
_symmetry.space_group_name_H-M   'P 1'
#
loop_
_entity.id
_entity.type
_entity.pdbx_description
1 polymer ?
#
loop_
_entity_poly.entity_id
_entity_poly.type
_entity_poly.pdbx_seq_one_letter_code
_entity_poly.pdbx_strand_id
1 'polypeptide(L)'
;MLTKLLRLFSSGPNIEDLHDFYAKRGRLDEHAHVRATYRVRIDAPVDVVWGHLADIARWPDWSAGITDVQLPHGVAVDRPFHWRNGIHRIDSRIAVLAPEQEISWTGVCGGFLAKAVHRQLLVADGDGTWVTAEESMSGPLLPLYYSDAKLRDSLVSWMAELQRVAEAARSAAPRAHAAATQDQL
;
A
#
# COMPACT_ATOMS: atom_id res chain seq x y z
N MET A 1 -7.65 28.75 -17.72
CA MET A 1 -8.31 27.59 -18.39
C MET A 1 -7.33 26.73 -19.18
N LEU A 2 -6.39 27.31 -19.94
CA LEU A 2 -5.38 26.57 -20.72
C LEU A 2 -4.54 25.59 -19.88
N THR A 3 -4.11 25.99 -18.69
CA THR A 3 -3.28 25.17 -17.78
C THR A 3 -3.97 23.91 -17.26
N LYS A 4 -5.30 23.95 -17.06
CA LYS A 4 -6.09 22.77 -16.68
C LYS A 4 -6.20 21.77 -17.82
N LEU A 5 -6.35 22.26 -19.05
CA LEU A 5 -6.42 21.42 -20.25
C LEU A 5 -5.08 20.74 -20.55
N LEU A 6 -3.97 21.48 -20.43
CA LEU A 6 -2.61 20.93 -20.58
C LEU A 6 -2.30 19.84 -19.53
N ARG A 7 -2.76 20.02 -18.28
CA ARG A 7 -2.57 19.04 -17.21
C ARG A 7 -3.30 17.72 -17.52
N LEU A 8 -4.49 17.78 -18.13
CA LEU A 8 -5.30 16.58 -18.46
C LEU A 8 -4.56 15.58 -19.35
N PHE A 9 -3.70 16.05 -20.26
CA PHE A 9 -2.89 15.22 -21.16
C PHE A 9 -1.52 14.87 -20.59
N SER A 10 -1.14 15.44 -19.44
CA SER A 10 0.13 15.15 -18.81
C SER A 10 0.14 13.75 -18.20
N SER A 11 1.32 13.17 -18.04
CA SER A 11 1.50 11.85 -17.43
C SER A 11 2.26 11.91 -16.10
N GLY A 12 2.50 13.10 -15.57
CA GLY A 12 3.41 13.32 -14.43
C GLY A 12 4.87 12.92 -14.73
N PRO A 13 5.75 12.88 -13.70
CA PRO A 13 7.14 12.44 -13.81
C PRO A 13 7.25 11.02 -14.37
N ASN A 14 8.41 10.66 -14.93
CA ASN A 14 8.62 9.29 -15.39
C ASN A 14 8.65 8.30 -14.19
N ILE A 15 8.49 7.00 -14.43
CA ILE A 15 8.37 6.01 -13.35
C ILE A 15 9.67 5.86 -12.54
N GLU A 16 10.84 6.10 -13.15
CA GLU A 16 12.13 6.08 -12.47
C GLU A 16 12.25 7.27 -11.51
N ASP A 17 11.83 8.47 -11.94
CA ASP A 17 11.82 9.65 -11.06
C ASP A 17 10.89 9.42 -9.86
N LEU A 18 9.67 8.91 -10.12
CA LEU A 18 8.70 8.55 -9.06
C LEU A 18 9.32 7.53 -8.07
N HIS A 19 10.14 6.61 -8.56
CA HIS A 19 10.79 5.63 -7.72
C HIS A 19 11.91 6.24 -6.87
N ASP A 20 12.88 6.91 -7.50
CA ASP A 20 14.12 7.35 -6.85
C ASP A 20 13.98 8.63 -6.04
N PHE A 21 13.15 9.57 -6.51
CA PHE A 21 13.03 10.89 -5.90
C PHE A 21 11.76 11.06 -5.05
N TYR A 22 10.76 10.18 -5.19
CA TYR A 22 9.52 10.24 -4.39
C TYR A 22 9.42 9.04 -3.44
N ALA A 23 9.19 7.85 -3.96
CA ALA A 23 8.91 6.65 -3.16
C ALA A 23 10.07 6.32 -2.20
N LYS A 24 11.31 6.23 -2.71
CA LYS A 24 12.52 5.99 -1.89
C LYS A 24 12.83 7.11 -0.90
N ARG A 25 12.18 8.26 -1.03
CA ARG A 25 12.31 9.42 -0.14
C ARG A 25 11.12 9.57 0.82
N GLY A 26 10.21 8.61 0.84
CA GLY A 26 9.02 8.63 1.69
C GLY A 26 8.04 9.74 1.33
N ARG A 27 7.85 10.01 0.03
CA ARG A 27 6.96 11.08 -0.45
C ARG A 27 6.07 10.60 -1.60
N LEU A 28 4.90 11.22 -1.70
CA LEU A 28 4.02 11.12 -2.86
C LEU A 28 4.31 12.23 -3.88
N ASP A 29 3.85 12.08 -5.12
CA ASP A 29 3.82 13.18 -6.09
C ASP A 29 2.68 14.16 -5.74
N GLU A 30 3.04 15.30 -5.16
CA GLU A 30 2.08 16.36 -4.79
C GLU A 30 1.37 17.00 -5.98
N HIS A 31 1.93 16.85 -7.18
CA HIS A 31 1.35 17.35 -8.41
C HIS A 31 0.57 16.28 -9.18
N ALA A 32 0.41 15.09 -8.60
CA ALA A 32 -0.32 14.01 -9.22
C ALA A 32 -1.77 14.39 -9.52
N HIS A 33 -2.32 13.73 -10.53
CA HIS A 33 -3.70 13.92 -10.95
C HIS A 33 -4.71 13.50 -9.89
N VAL A 34 -4.42 12.38 -9.22
CA VAL A 34 -5.27 11.78 -8.21
C VAL A 34 -4.41 11.46 -6.98
N ARG A 35 -4.90 11.76 -5.78
CA ARG A 35 -4.23 11.45 -4.52
C ARG A 35 -5.24 11.08 -3.44
N ALA A 36 -4.87 10.13 -2.59
CA ALA A 36 -5.65 9.81 -1.40
C ALA A 36 -4.75 9.32 -0.27
N THR A 37 -5.23 9.56 0.95
CA THR A 37 -4.67 9.02 2.19
C THR A 37 -5.80 8.46 3.02
N TYR A 38 -5.58 7.29 3.62
CA TYR A 38 -6.49 6.68 4.59
C TYR A 38 -5.68 6.10 5.75
N ARG A 39 -6.19 6.27 6.97
CA ARG A 39 -5.55 5.78 8.19
C ARG A 39 -6.57 5.05 9.05
N VAL A 40 -6.17 3.90 9.58
CA VAL A 40 -6.98 3.06 10.45
C VAL A 40 -6.11 2.44 11.53
N ARG A 41 -6.69 2.15 12.69
CA ARG A 41 -6.07 1.32 13.73
C ARG A 41 -6.53 -0.11 13.50
N ILE A 42 -5.57 -1.03 13.44
CA ILE A 42 -5.81 -2.47 13.35
C ILE A 42 -5.55 -3.06 14.73
N ASP A 43 -6.47 -3.87 15.25
CA ASP A 43 -6.36 -4.51 16.57
C ASP A 43 -5.45 -5.76 16.50
N ALA A 44 -4.24 -5.57 15.96
CA ALA A 44 -3.19 -6.58 15.88
C ALA A 44 -1.79 -5.95 16.06
N PRO A 45 -0.84 -6.67 16.70
CA PRO A 45 0.55 -6.23 16.83
C PRO A 45 1.22 -5.96 15.48
N VAL A 46 2.22 -5.07 15.49
CA VAL A 46 2.85 -4.55 14.27
C VAL A 46 3.54 -5.63 13.45
N ASP A 47 4.11 -6.65 14.09
CA ASP A 47 4.74 -7.80 13.45
C ASP A 47 3.73 -8.66 12.67
N VAL A 48 2.51 -8.82 13.20
CA VAL A 48 1.41 -9.52 12.52
C VAL A 48 0.95 -8.73 11.29
N VAL A 49 0.71 -7.43 11.45
CA VAL A 49 0.29 -6.56 10.34
C VAL A 49 1.37 -6.49 9.26
N TRP A 50 2.63 -6.33 9.67
CA TRP A 50 3.79 -6.33 8.79
C TRP A 50 3.92 -7.66 8.04
N GLY A 51 3.73 -8.80 8.72
CA GLY A 51 3.79 -10.12 8.10
C GLY A 51 2.82 -10.27 6.92
N HIS A 52 1.60 -9.76 7.05
CA HIS A 52 0.61 -9.78 5.96
C HIS A 52 0.96 -8.81 4.81
N LEU A 53 1.49 -7.62 5.13
CA LEU A 53 1.85 -6.62 4.13
C LEU A 53 3.12 -7.00 3.35
N ALA A 54 4.16 -7.47 4.04
CA ALA A 54 5.45 -7.78 3.46
C ALA A 54 5.48 -9.12 2.71
N ASP A 55 4.57 -10.05 3.03
CA ASP A 55 4.39 -11.28 2.27
C ASP A 55 3.54 -11.05 1.02
N ILE A 56 4.14 -10.35 0.05
CA ILE A 56 3.50 -9.96 -1.22
C ILE A 56 2.92 -11.19 -1.95
N ALA A 57 3.60 -12.34 -1.88
CA ALA A 57 3.17 -13.56 -2.54
C ALA A 57 1.80 -14.05 -2.04
N ARG A 58 1.46 -13.72 -0.79
CA ARG A 58 0.23 -14.14 -0.10
C ARG A 58 -0.84 -13.07 -0.06
N TRP A 59 -0.67 -11.93 -0.72
CA TRP A 59 -1.74 -10.96 -0.90
C TRP A 59 -3.05 -11.57 -1.46
N PRO A 60 -3.03 -12.52 -2.43
CA PRO A 60 -4.25 -13.18 -2.89
C PRO A 60 -4.99 -13.99 -1.82
N ASP A 61 -4.33 -14.39 -0.73
CA ASP A 61 -4.96 -15.19 0.33
C ASP A 61 -5.96 -14.35 1.14
N TRP A 62 -5.80 -13.03 1.16
CA TRP A 62 -6.58 -12.16 2.05
C TRP A 62 -7.23 -10.96 1.36
N SER A 63 -6.70 -10.52 0.21
CA SER A 63 -7.30 -9.44 -0.58
C SER A 63 -7.99 -9.99 -1.83
N ALA A 64 -9.31 -9.89 -1.88
CA ALA A 64 -10.11 -10.55 -2.92
C ALA A 64 -9.88 -9.96 -4.32
N GLY A 65 -9.45 -8.71 -4.40
CA GLY A 65 -9.11 -8.05 -5.66
C GLY A 65 -7.77 -8.49 -6.25
N ILE A 66 -6.86 -9.03 -5.43
CA ILE A 66 -5.49 -9.33 -5.83
C ILE A 66 -5.35 -10.75 -6.37
N THR A 67 -4.80 -10.85 -7.57
CA THR A 67 -4.55 -12.14 -8.25
C THR A 67 -3.23 -12.09 -9.04
N ASP A 68 -2.80 -13.24 -9.57
CA ASP A 68 -1.64 -13.37 -10.46
C ASP A 68 -0.34 -12.72 -9.93
N VAL A 69 -0.06 -12.82 -8.63
CA VAL A 69 1.16 -12.25 -8.04
C VAL A 69 2.39 -13.04 -8.47
N GLN A 70 3.37 -12.34 -9.03
CA GLN A 70 4.64 -12.88 -9.51
C GLN A 70 5.81 -12.06 -8.98
N LEU A 71 6.75 -12.75 -8.34
CA LEU A 71 7.95 -12.18 -7.70
C LEU A 71 9.20 -12.80 -8.32
N PRO A 72 9.60 -12.42 -9.55
CA PRO A 72 10.64 -13.11 -10.31
C PRO A 72 12.01 -13.14 -9.61
N HIS A 73 12.22 -12.23 -8.65
CA HIS A 73 13.48 -12.06 -7.93
C HIS A 73 13.29 -11.99 -6.40
N GLY A 74 12.15 -12.48 -5.89
CA GLY A 74 11.80 -12.35 -4.47
C GLY A 74 11.47 -10.92 -4.03
N VAL A 75 11.34 -10.73 -2.71
CA VAL A 75 10.98 -9.47 -2.08
C VAL A 75 12.24 -8.75 -1.59
N ALA A 76 12.64 -7.67 -2.28
CA ALA A 76 13.73 -6.79 -1.85
C ALA A 76 13.57 -5.40 -2.51
N VAL A 77 14.23 -4.39 -1.95
CA VAL A 77 14.28 -3.03 -2.54
C VAL A 77 14.81 -3.10 -3.98
N ASP A 78 14.25 -2.26 -4.84
CA ASP A 78 14.50 -2.16 -6.28
C ASP A 78 14.09 -3.42 -7.08
N ARG A 79 13.46 -4.44 -6.46
CA ARG A 79 12.97 -5.62 -7.18
C ARG A 79 11.57 -5.41 -7.76
N PRO A 80 11.33 -5.88 -9.00
CA PRO A 80 10.02 -5.85 -9.61
C PRO A 80 9.12 -6.95 -9.06
N PHE A 81 7.82 -6.68 -9.08
CA PHE A 81 6.78 -7.68 -8.91
C PHE A 81 5.57 -7.33 -9.79
N HIS A 82 4.87 -8.35 -10.26
CA HIS A 82 3.73 -8.21 -11.16
C HIS A 82 2.50 -8.78 -10.47
N TRP A 83 1.36 -8.12 -10.63
CA TRP A 83 0.12 -8.55 -10.00
C TRP A 83 -1.08 -7.98 -10.73
N ARG A 84 -2.27 -8.42 -10.34
CA ARG A 84 -3.53 -7.85 -10.80
C ARG A 84 -4.33 -7.32 -9.64
N ASN A 85 -5.02 -6.22 -9.88
CA ASN A 85 -6.14 -5.76 -9.06
C ASN A 85 -7.40 -5.73 -9.93
N GLY A 86 -8.27 -6.71 -9.76
CA GLY A 86 -9.38 -6.97 -10.68
C GLY A 86 -8.89 -7.18 -12.11
N ILE A 87 -9.40 -6.39 -13.05
CA ILE A 87 -9.01 -6.49 -14.48
C ILE A 87 -7.65 -5.83 -14.78
N HIS A 88 -7.12 -5.03 -13.85
CA HIS A 88 -5.95 -4.21 -14.09
C HIS A 88 -4.67 -4.98 -13.78
N ARG A 89 -3.82 -5.15 -14.78
CA ARG A 89 -2.44 -5.61 -14.58
C ARG A 89 -1.58 -4.44 -14.11
N ILE A 90 -0.77 -4.70 -13.08
CA ILE A 90 0.11 -3.73 -12.45
C ILE A 90 1.53 -4.31 -12.43
N ASP A 91 2.46 -3.57 -13.03
CA ASP A 91 3.89 -3.87 -12.97
C ASP A 91 4.51 -2.91 -11.94
N SER A 92 4.92 -3.44 -10.79
CA SER A 92 5.39 -2.68 -9.63
C SER A 92 6.87 -2.90 -9.35
N ARG A 93 7.48 -1.98 -8.61
CA ARG A 93 8.85 -2.08 -8.07
C ARG A 93 8.90 -1.60 -6.63
N ILE A 94 9.48 -2.40 -5.75
CA ILE A 94 9.59 -2.11 -4.31
C ILE A 94 10.59 -0.98 -4.11
N ALA A 95 10.14 0.12 -3.49
CA ALA A 95 10.95 1.30 -3.22
C ALA A 95 11.49 1.30 -1.78
N VAL A 96 10.64 0.96 -0.81
CA VAL A 96 10.99 0.88 0.61
C VAL A 96 10.50 -0.45 1.15
N LEU A 97 11.35 -1.11 1.93
CA LEU A 97 11.04 -2.31 2.68
C LEU A 97 11.73 -2.19 4.04
N ALA A 98 11.10 -1.45 4.95
CA ALA A 98 11.58 -1.20 6.30
C ALA A 98 10.71 -1.99 7.29
N PRO A 99 11.25 -3.05 7.91
CA PRO A 99 10.49 -3.91 8.83
C PRO A 99 9.69 -3.11 9.86
N GLU A 100 8.42 -3.48 10.00
CA GLU A 100 7.46 -2.93 10.97
C GLU A 100 7.23 -1.41 10.86
N GLN A 101 7.68 -0.77 9.78
CA GLN A 101 7.65 0.70 9.63
C GLN A 101 7.06 1.14 8.29
N GLU A 102 7.59 0.65 7.17
CA GLU A 102 7.15 1.09 5.84
C GLU A 102 7.36 0.02 4.78
N ILE A 103 6.32 -0.22 3.97
CA ILE A 103 6.46 -0.85 2.66
C ILE A 103 5.86 0.08 1.61
N SER A 104 6.66 0.38 0.59
CA SER A 104 6.28 1.31 -0.47
C SER A 104 6.74 0.80 -1.81
N TRP A 105 5.96 1.07 -2.85
CA TRP A 105 6.27 0.68 -4.22
C TRP A 105 5.79 1.73 -5.21
N THR A 106 6.41 1.72 -6.37
CA THR A 106 5.89 2.40 -7.56
C THR A 106 5.27 1.39 -8.49
N GLY A 107 4.25 1.79 -9.25
CA GLY A 107 3.58 0.89 -10.19
C GLY A 107 3.15 1.56 -11.48
N VAL A 108 3.11 0.77 -12.55
CA VAL A 108 2.47 1.12 -13.82
C VAL A 108 1.23 0.26 -13.99
N CYS A 109 0.08 0.90 -14.20
CA CYS A 109 -1.21 0.23 -14.36
C CYS A 109 -1.66 0.24 -15.83
N GLY A 110 -2.17 -0.90 -16.31
CA GLY A 110 -2.87 -1.00 -17.59
C GLY A 110 -2.03 -0.70 -18.83
N GLY A 111 -0.71 -0.94 -18.79
CA GLY A 111 0.17 -0.66 -19.93
C GLY A 111 0.44 0.84 -20.13
N PHE A 112 0.88 1.53 -19.05
CA PHE A 112 1.22 2.96 -19.01
C PHE A 112 0.04 3.94 -19.03
N LEU A 113 -1.19 3.46 -18.79
CA LEU A 113 -2.35 4.34 -18.62
C LEU A 113 -2.27 5.16 -17.35
N ALA A 114 -1.64 4.63 -16.31
CA ALA A 114 -1.35 5.36 -15.08
C ALA A 114 -0.06 4.88 -14.43
N LYS A 115 0.60 5.79 -13.71
CA LYS A 115 1.75 5.54 -12.84
C LYS A 115 1.40 5.96 -11.44
N ALA A 116 1.82 5.18 -10.45
CA ALA A 116 1.50 5.43 -9.05
C ALA A 116 2.73 5.32 -8.14
N VAL A 117 2.67 6.04 -7.03
CA VAL A 117 3.48 5.82 -5.82
C VAL A 117 2.50 5.40 -4.73
N HIS A 118 2.72 4.22 -4.14
CA HIS A 118 1.93 3.68 -3.03
C HIS A 118 2.82 3.53 -1.81
N ARG A 119 2.32 3.94 -0.64
CA ARG A 119 3.00 3.83 0.64
C ARG A 119 2.09 3.24 1.70
N GLN A 120 2.63 2.33 2.52
CA GLN A 120 1.98 1.79 3.72
C GLN A 120 2.90 2.04 4.91
N LEU A 121 2.46 2.90 5.82
CA LEU A 121 3.21 3.31 7.01
C LEU A 121 2.61 2.69 8.25
N LEU A 122 3.43 2.09 9.09
CA LEU A 122 3.03 1.40 10.31
C LEU A 122 3.61 2.12 11.53
N VAL A 123 2.79 2.28 12.56
CA VAL A 123 3.19 2.78 13.87
C VAL A 123 2.57 1.88 14.93
N ALA A 124 3.41 1.20 15.72
CA ALA A 124 2.96 0.37 16.83
C ALA A 124 2.18 1.20 17.87
N ASP A 125 1.10 0.62 18.41
CA ASP A 125 0.19 1.25 19.36
C ASP A 125 -0.30 0.22 20.39
N GLY A 126 0.59 -0.15 21.32
CA GLY A 126 0.32 -1.18 22.32
C GLY A 126 0.15 -2.56 21.67
N ASP A 127 -1.04 -3.12 21.78
CA ASP A 127 -1.42 -4.40 21.16
C ASP A 127 -1.99 -4.26 19.74
N GLY A 128 -2.09 -3.03 19.23
CA GLY A 128 -2.54 -2.71 17.89
C GLY A 128 -1.52 -1.92 17.09
N THR A 129 -1.91 -1.54 15.88
CA THR A 129 -1.05 -0.85 14.92
C THR A 129 -1.85 0.22 14.19
N TRP A 130 -1.34 1.45 14.16
CA TRP A 130 -1.82 2.46 13.22
C TRP A 130 -1.20 2.21 11.86
N VAL A 131 -2.03 2.02 10.84
CA VAL A 131 -1.58 1.90 9.46
C VAL A 131 -2.11 3.07 8.64
N THR A 132 -1.22 3.72 7.90
CA THR A 132 -1.55 4.80 6.97
C THR A 132 -1.22 4.35 5.55
N ALA A 133 -2.24 4.26 4.70
CA ALA A 133 -2.11 4.01 3.28
C ALA A 133 -2.15 5.35 2.53
N GLU A 134 -1.17 5.60 1.68
CA GLU A 134 -1.08 6.81 0.86
C GLU A 134 -0.80 6.44 -0.58
N GLU A 135 -1.52 7.07 -1.52
CA GLU A 135 -1.30 6.82 -2.93
C GLU A 135 -1.44 8.11 -3.75
N SER A 136 -0.54 8.28 -4.72
CA SER A 136 -0.61 9.31 -5.76
C SER A 136 -0.52 8.67 -7.12
N MET A 137 -1.41 9.04 -8.04
CA MET A 137 -1.50 8.46 -9.38
C MET A 137 -1.63 9.54 -10.46
N SER A 138 -0.86 9.36 -11.53
CA SER A 138 -0.82 10.26 -12.70
C SER A 138 -0.91 9.46 -14.00
N GLY A 139 -1.68 9.99 -14.94
CA GLY A 139 -1.90 9.37 -16.24
C GLY A 139 -2.70 10.30 -17.16
N PRO A 140 -2.50 10.20 -18.49
CA PRO A 140 -3.26 11.00 -19.43
C PRO A 140 -4.75 10.64 -19.34
N LEU A 141 -5.62 11.65 -19.30
CA LEU A 141 -7.07 11.52 -19.17
C LEU A 141 -7.56 10.85 -17.87
N LEU A 142 -6.66 10.44 -16.97
CA LEU A 142 -7.00 9.75 -15.71
C LEU A 142 -8.10 10.48 -14.91
N PRO A 143 -8.06 11.82 -14.73
CA PRO A 143 -9.11 12.54 -14.00
C PRO A 143 -10.53 12.43 -14.59
N LEU A 144 -10.70 11.99 -15.84
CA LEU A 144 -12.02 11.87 -16.47
C LEU A 144 -12.81 10.67 -15.95
N TYR A 145 -12.13 9.62 -15.47
CA TYR A 145 -12.76 8.38 -15.06
C TYR A 145 -12.33 7.90 -13.67
N TYR A 146 -11.25 8.45 -13.11
CA TYR A 146 -10.74 8.11 -11.79
C TYR A 146 -10.50 9.37 -10.96
N SER A 147 -10.98 9.37 -9.72
CA SER A 147 -10.99 10.55 -8.83
C SER A 147 -10.37 10.24 -7.48
N ASP A 148 -10.05 11.28 -6.70
CA ASP A 148 -9.51 11.14 -5.34
C ASP A 148 -10.44 10.29 -4.46
N ALA A 149 -11.75 10.44 -4.64
CA ALA A 149 -12.75 9.64 -3.93
C ALA A 149 -12.67 8.16 -4.30
N LYS A 150 -12.57 7.82 -5.60
CA LYS A 150 -12.41 6.41 -6.03
C LYS A 150 -11.10 5.80 -5.53
N LEU A 151 -10.01 6.57 -5.54
CA LEU A 151 -8.74 6.13 -4.98
C LEU A 151 -8.86 5.89 -3.48
N ARG A 152 -9.49 6.82 -2.75
CA ARG A 152 -9.74 6.68 -1.31
C ARG A 152 -10.58 5.43 -1.01
N ASP A 153 -11.65 5.18 -1.76
CA ASP A 153 -12.49 4.00 -1.58
C ASP A 153 -11.68 2.71 -1.78
N SER A 154 -10.79 2.68 -2.78
CA SER A 154 -9.86 1.56 -3.00
C SER A 154 -8.93 1.35 -1.80
N LEU A 155 -8.36 2.42 -1.23
CA LEU A 155 -7.52 2.34 -0.04
C LEU A 155 -8.30 1.85 1.18
N VAL A 156 -9.55 2.30 1.35
CA VAL A 156 -10.44 1.85 2.43
C VAL A 156 -10.72 0.35 2.31
N SER A 157 -11.08 -0.13 1.12
CA SER A 157 -11.34 -1.57 0.90
C SER A 157 -10.10 -2.42 1.17
N TRP A 158 -8.94 -2.03 0.64
CA TRP A 158 -7.66 -2.70 0.90
C TRP A 158 -7.35 -2.78 2.40
N MET A 159 -7.49 -1.66 3.10
CA MET A 159 -7.20 -1.57 4.53
C MET A 159 -8.20 -2.35 5.39
N ALA A 160 -9.46 -2.43 5.00
CA ALA A 160 -10.47 -3.24 5.68
C ALA A 160 -10.19 -4.75 5.56
N GLU A 161 -9.71 -5.21 4.40
CA GLU A 161 -9.31 -6.60 4.20
C GLU A 161 -8.07 -6.96 5.03
N LEU A 162 -7.06 -6.07 5.05
CA LEU A 162 -5.87 -6.23 5.89
C LEU A 162 -6.23 -6.27 7.38
N GLN A 163 -7.10 -5.35 7.83
CA GLN A 163 -7.57 -5.31 9.21
C GLN A 163 -8.22 -6.65 9.59
N ARG A 164 -9.15 -7.12 8.78
CA ARG A 164 -9.88 -8.37 9.02
C ARG A 164 -8.94 -9.58 9.15
N VAL A 165 -7.96 -9.73 8.27
CA VAL A 165 -7.05 -10.89 8.32
C VAL A 165 -6.08 -10.80 9.50
N ALA A 166 -5.56 -9.61 9.81
CA ALA A 166 -4.61 -9.43 10.91
C ALA A 166 -5.26 -9.62 12.29
N GLU A 167 -6.47 -9.10 12.49
CA GLU A 167 -7.23 -9.26 13.76
C GLU A 167 -7.67 -10.72 13.98
N ALA A 168 -8.00 -11.44 12.90
CA ALA A 168 -8.28 -12.87 12.95
C ALA A 168 -7.03 -13.68 13.34
N ALA A 169 -5.87 -13.36 12.77
CA ALA A 169 -4.60 -14.01 13.12
C ALA A 169 -4.21 -13.75 14.58
N ARG A 170 -4.42 -12.53 15.09
CA ARG A 170 -4.21 -12.19 16.50
C ARG A 170 -5.09 -13.02 17.43
N SER A 171 -6.35 -13.23 17.06
CA SER A 171 -7.31 -14.01 17.84
C SER A 171 -6.97 -15.51 17.89
N ALA A 172 -6.27 -16.03 16.88
CA ALA A 172 -5.84 -17.43 16.81
C ALA A 172 -4.55 -17.73 17.59
N ALA A 173 -3.73 -16.72 17.89
CA ALA A 173 -2.51 -16.89 18.67
C ALA A 173 -2.84 -17.08 20.17
N PRO A 174 -2.21 -18.04 20.88
CA PRO A 174 -2.34 -18.14 22.33
C PRO A 174 -1.95 -16.81 22.97
N ARG A 175 -2.81 -16.25 23.83
CA ARG A 175 -2.49 -15.04 24.62
C ARG A 175 -1.36 -15.35 25.59
N ALA A 176 -0.12 -15.22 25.15
CA ALA A 176 1.01 -15.19 26.07
C ALA A 176 0.99 -13.83 26.80
N HIS A 177 0.91 -13.90 28.13
CA HIS A 177 1.07 -12.82 29.12
C HIS A 177 -0.21 -12.13 29.65
N ALA A 178 -0.86 -12.80 30.60
CA ALA A 178 -1.47 -12.19 31.78
C ALA A 178 -1.18 -13.09 33.00
N ALA A 179 0.09 -13.17 33.40
CA ALA A 179 0.49 -13.83 34.64
C ALA A 179 1.79 -13.21 35.17
N ALA A 180 1.62 -12.17 35.99
CA ALA A 180 2.54 -11.56 36.95
C ALA A 180 1.94 -10.16 37.22
N THR A 181 1.50 -9.74 38.41
CA THR A 181 1.83 -10.11 39.78
C THR A 181 0.73 -9.51 40.65
N GLN A 182 0.10 -10.29 41.52
CA GLN A 182 -0.39 -9.85 42.83
C GLN A 182 -0.78 -11.09 43.63
N ASP A 183 0.24 -11.83 44.07
CA ASP A 183 0.17 -12.54 45.33
C ASP A 183 1.59 -12.73 45.86
N GLN A 184 2.03 -11.79 46.70
CA GLN A 184 3.09 -12.00 47.68
C GLN A 184 2.99 -10.92 48.76
N LEU A 185 2.38 -11.35 49.88
CA LEU A 185 2.51 -10.90 51.27
C LEU A 185 1.97 -9.53 51.68
#